data_AF-A0A970EYT3-F1
#
_entry.id   AF-A0A970EYT3-F1
#
_cell.length_a   1.000
_cell.length_b   1.000
_cell.length_c   1.000
_cell.angle_alpha   90.00
_cell.angle_beta   90.00
_cell.angle_gamma   90.00
#
_symmetry.space_group_name_H-M   'P 1'
#
loop_
_entity.id
_entity.type
_entity.pdbx_description
1 polymer ?
#
loop_
_entity_poly.entity_id
_entity_poly.type
_entity_poly.pdbx_seq_one_letter_code
_entity_poly.pdbx_strand_id
1 'polypeptide(L)'
;MNEKRAIPVEDKFMNRKISDILYGYLQSISYLDKSGKTRFVYKDHYSPSIIQEYFGIDENGRYKFQRLAITRAMRVLIEFGYVREITVEGLKGNYVKAYELPFNVDSIFQIIPLETLKYLLDASNSNVIKIYVYLLNKYNCFGDKFEFTNKHLLNKCFGVKSNTNSLTNKSLANRLDFLKKLGLIDWCEYVKVYNGKKIKTKRLKFVNKYISK
;
A
#
# COMPACT_ATOMS: atom_id res chain seq x y z
N MET A 1 0.85 21.29 7.90
CA MET A 1 1.67 20.29 8.63
C MET A 1 1.59 18.99 7.83
N ASN A 2 2.69 18.53 7.22
CA ASN A 2 2.66 17.36 6.34
C ASN A 2 2.30 16.11 7.15
N GLU A 3 1.02 15.73 7.11
CA GLU A 3 0.57 14.54 7.80
C GLU A 3 1.22 13.29 7.17
N LYS A 4 1.84 12.48 8.03
CA LYS A 4 2.56 11.26 7.65
C LYS A 4 1.68 10.05 7.93
N ARG A 5 1.79 9.03 7.08
CA ARG A 5 1.10 7.73 7.21
C ARG A 5 2.12 6.61 7.26
N ALA A 6 1.93 5.68 8.19
CA ALA A 6 2.79 4.51 8.34
C ALA A 6 2.13 3.33 7.64
N ILE A 7 2.83 2.76 6.66
CA ILE A 7 2.39 1.55 5.97
C ILE A 7 3.34 0.42 6.35
N PRO A 8 2.86 -0.71 6.90
CA PRO A 8 3.70 -1.85 7.23
C PRO A 8 4.40 -2.41 5.98
N VAL A 9 5.62 -2.91 6.16
CA VAL A 9 6.40 -3.56 5.10
C VAL A 9 6.91 -4.95 5.48
N GLU A 10 6.48 -5.50 6.62
CA GLU A 10 6.77 -6.90 6.95
C GLU A 10 6.10 -7.89 5.98
N ASP A 11 6.67 -9.10 5.89
CA ASP A 11 6.21 -10.16 4.99
C ASP A 11 4.73 -10.53 5.23
N LYS A 12 4.25 -10.39 6.47
CA LYS A 12 2.83 -10.61 6.83
C LYS A 12 1.93 -9.63 6.08
N PHE A 13 2.24 -8.33 6.08
CA PHE A 13 1.47 -7.30 5.38
C PHE A 13 1.57 -7.44 3.86
N MET A 14 2.77 -7.79 3.36
CA MET A 14 3.04 -8.02 1.94
C MET A 14 2.37 -9.28 1.37
N ASN A 15 1.56 -9.99 2.16
CA ASN A 15 0.75 -11.08 1.66
C ASN A 15 -0.36 -10.59 0.71
N ARG A 16 -0.59 -11.27 -0.42
CA ARG A 16 -1.67 -10.96 -1.38
C ARG A 16 -3.08 -10.89 -0.79
N LYS A 17 -3.33 -11.56 0.35
CA LYS A 17 -4.64 -11.56 1.01
C LYS A 17 -5.00 -10.20 1.60
N ILE A 18 -4.00 -9.42 1.98
CA ILE A 18 -4.19 -8.10 2.61
C ILE A 18 -4.35 -7.06 1.50
N SER A 19 -5.45 -6.31 1.55
CA SER A 19 -5.70 -5.21 0.62
C SER A 19 -4.93 -3.97 1.04
N ASP A 20 -3.94 -3.59 0.24
CA ASP A 20 -3.19 -2.34 0.45
C ASP A 20 -4.03 -1.10 0.13
N ILE A 21 -4.96 -1.21 -0.82
CA ILE A 21 -5.94 -0.16 -1.10
C ILE A 21 -6.84 0.10 0.10
N LEU A 22 -7.45 -0.93 0.69
CA LEU A 22 -8.35 -0.70 1.82
C LEU A 22 -7.58 -0.14 3.03
N TYR A 23 -6.41 -0.71 3.33
CA TYR A 23 -5.58 -0.21 4.42
C TYR A 23 -5.09 1.21 4.17
N GLY A 24 -4.69 1.52 2.93
CA GLY A 24 -4.31 2.87 2.49
C GLY A 24 -5.46 3.87 2.62
N TYR A 25 -6.68 3.47 2.21
CA TYR A 25 -7.88 4.29 2.38
C TYR A 25 -8.12 4.61 3.87
N LEU A 26 -8.13 3.58 4.73
CA LEU A 26 -8.29 3.77 6.18
C LEU A 26 -7.23 4.69 6.76
N GLN A 27 -5.96 4.52 6.37
CA GLN A 27 -4.89 5.43 6.74
C GLN A 27 -5.21 6.86 6.27
N SER A 28 -5.67 7.06 5.03
CA SER A 28 -5.94 8.38 4.48
C SER A 28 -7.01 9.19 5.23
N ILE A 29 -8.04 8.51 5.76
CA ILE A 29 -9.16 9.13 6.50
C ILE A 29 -9.00 9.05 8.02
N SER A 30 -7.87 8.53 8.51
CA SER A 30 -7.63 8.35 9.93
C SER A 30 -7.26 9.65 10.66
N TYR A 31 -7.60 9.67 11.95
CA TYR A 31 -7.31 10.72 12.91
C TYR A 31 -6.27 10.23 13.91
N LEU A 32 -5.57 11.15 14.56
CA LEU A 32 -4.85 10.89 15.79
C LEU A 32 -5.75 11.26 16.97
N ASP A 33 -5.70 10.46 18.03
CA ASP A 33 -6.36 10.78 19.29
C ASP A 33 -5.73 12.02 19.94
N LYS A 34 -6.37 12.54 21.00
CA LYS A 34 -5.88 13.73 21.71
C LYS A 34 -4.46 13.56 22.27
N SER A 35 -4.04 12.32 22.58
CA SER A 35 -2.68 12.04 23.04
C SER A 35 -1.64 11.95 21.91
N GLY A 36 -2.09 11.89 20.65
CA GLY A 36 -1.23 11.74 19.47
C GLY A 36 -0.66 10.33 19.29
N LYS A 37 -1.10 9.35 20.09
CA LYS A 37 -0.55 7.98 20.13
C LYS A 37 -1.37 6.99 19.31
N THR A 38 -2.69 7.13 19.34
CA THR A 38 -3.60 6.17 18.72
C THR A 38 -4.14 6.74 17.42
N ARG A 39 -3.90 6.01 16.33
CA ARG A 39 -4.49 6.32 15.03
C ARG A 39 -5.78 5.53 14.86
N PHE A 40 -6.86 6.20 14.49
CA PHE A 40 -8.17 5.56 14.37
C PHE A 40 -9.04 6.15 13.25
N VAL A 41 -10.09 5.43 12.89
CA VAL A 41 -11.14 5.83 11.96
C VAL A 41 -12.48 5.68 12.67
N TYR A 42 -13.30 6.74 12.72
CA TYR A 42 -14.65 6.62 13.26
C TYR A 42 -15.48 5.63 12.43
N LYS A 43 -16.31 4.79 13.09
CA LYS A 43 -17.07 3.77 12.37
C LYS A 43 -18.10 4.34 11.39
N ASP A 44 -18.62 5.54 11.62
CA ASP A 44 -19.53 6.25 10.71
C ASP A 44 -18.83 6.74 9.43
N HIS A 45 -17.51 6.98 9.48
CA HIS A 45 -16.69 7.31 8.31
C HIS A 45 -16.29 6.07 7.48
N TYR A 46 -16.73 4.89 7.91
CA TYR A 46 -16.48 3.63 7.22
C TYR A 46 -17.80 2.92 6.92
N SER A 47 -18.07 2.72 5.64
CA SER A 47 -19.01 1.69 5.19
C SER A 47 -18.59 1.16 3.82
N PRO A 48 -18.97 -0.08 3.45
CA PRO A 48 -18.74 -0.57 2.10
C PRO A 48 -19.30 0.35 1.00
N SER A 49 -20.39 1.08 1.28
CA SER A 49 -20.98 2.05 0.36
C SER A 49 -20.11 3.30 0.21
N ILE A 50 -19.67 3.90 1.33
CA ILE A 50 -18.78 5.08 1.31
C ILE A 50 -17.50 4.78 0.53
N ILE A 51 -16.92 3.60 0.73
CA ILE A 51 -15.70 3.19 0.03
C ILE A 51 -15.96 2.98 -1.46
N GLN A 52 -17.11 2.40 -1.82
CA GLN A 52 -17.50 2.25 -3.22
C GLN A 52 -17.63 3.58 -3.95
N GLU A 53 -18.27 4.55 -3.30
CA GLU A 53 -18.42 5.91 -3.83
C GLU A 53 -17.06 6.59 -4.00
N TYR A 54 -16.15 6.43 -3.03
CA TYR A 54 -14.79 6.97 -3.11
C TYR A 54 -14.03 6.48 -4.35
N PHE A 55 -14.04 5.17 -4.61
CA PHE A 55 -13.32 4.62 -5.77
C PHE A 55 -14.09 4.76 -7.10
N GLY A 56 -15.40 5.01 -7.03
CA GLY A 56 -16.27 5.21 -8.17
C GLY A 56 -16.48 3.95 -9.02
N ILE A 57 -16.95 4.19 -10.25
CA ILE A 57 -17.25 3.16 -11.25
C ILE A 57 -16.15 3.10 -12.33
N ASP A 58 -15.99 1.93 -12.93
CA ASP A 58 -15.15 1.71 -14.11
C ASP A 58 -15.90 2.05 -15.40
N GLU A 59 -15.20 1.93 -16.53
CA GLU A 59 -15.73 2.15 -17.88
C GLU A 59 -16.93 1.24 -18.24
N ASN A 60 -17.11 0.14 -17.52
CA ASN A 60 -18.20 -0.82 -17.71
C ASN A 60 -19.37 -0.56 -16.74
N GLY A 61 -19.38 0.57 -16.03
CA GLY A 61 -20.41 0.94 -15.07
C GLY A 61 -20.38 0.12 -13.78
N ARG A 62 -19.28 -0.61 -13.49
CA ARG A 62 -19.13 -1.42 -12.28
C ARG A 62 -18.28 -0.69 -11.26
N TYR A 63 -18.62 -0.81 -9.97
CA TYR A 63 -17.76 -0.28 -8.91
C TYR A 63 -16.33 -0.85 -8.99
N LYS A 64 -15.32 0.02 -8.96
CA LYS A 64 -13.90 -0.40 -8.99
C LYS A 64 -13.54 -1.26 -7.77
N PHE A 65 -14.20 -1.04 -6.64
CA PHE A 65 -14.04 -1.84 -5.43
C PHE A 65 -15.40 -2.37 -4.93
N GLN A 66 -15.66 -3.66 -5.13
CA GLN A 66 -16.96 -4.27 -4.84
C GLN A 66 -17.23 -4.42 -3.33
N ARG A 67 -18.48 -4.21 -2.86
CA ARG A 67 -18.87 -4.33 -1.42
C ARG A 67 -18.37 -5.62 -0.77
N LEU A 68 -18.59 -6.76 -1.45
CA LEU A 68 -18.17 -8.06 -0.94
C LEU A 68 -16.64 -8.16 -0.78
N ALA A 69 -15.89 -7.54 -1.70
CA ALA A 69 -14.44 -7.48 -1.62
C ALA A 69 -13.98 -6.56 -0.48
N ILE A 70 -14.66 -5.43 -0.26
CA ILE A 70 -14.40 -4.52 0.87
C ILE A 70 -14.62 -5.23 2.20
N THR A 71 -15.78 -5.88 2.38
CA THR A 71 -16.09 -6.63 3.62
C THR A 71 -15.07 -7.74 3.88
N ARG A 72 -14.69 -8.50 2.85
CA ARG A 72 -13.65 -9.54 2.96
C ARG A 72 -12.30 -8.94 3.33
N ALA A 73 -11.91 -7.84 2.70
CA ALA A 73 -10.64 -7.17 2.96
C ALA A 73 -10.58 -6.63 4.40
N MET A 74 -11.66 -6.02 4.90
CA MET A 74 -11.75 -5.54 6.28
C MET A 74 -11.61 -6.68 7.29
N ARG A 75 -12.31 -7.80 7.05
CA ARG A 75 -12.18 -9.01 7.89
C ARG A 75 -10.74 -9.50 7.94
N VAL A 76 -10.04 -9.55 6.80
CA VAL A 76 -8.63 -9.94 6.74
C VAL A 76 -7.75 -8.96 7.50
N LEU A 77 -7.99 -7.65 7.40
CA LEU A 77 -7.23 -6.66 8.18
C LEU A 77 -7.40 -6.84 9.69
N ILE A 78 -8.62 -7.14 10.14
CA ILE A 78 -8.91 -7.44 11.55
C ILE A 78 -8.24 -8.75 11.99
N GLU A 79 -8.43 -9.83 11.22
CA GLU A 79 -7.82 -11.15 11.48
C GLU A 79 -6.30 -11.06 11.61
N PHE A 80 -5.66 -10.24 10.78
CA PHE A 80 -4.22 -10.06 10.80
C PHE A 80 -3.73 -9.02 11.82
N GLY A 81 -4.64 -8.33 12.51
CA GLY A 81 -4.32 -7.37 13.56
C GLY A 81 -3.93 -5.97 13.07
N TYR A 82 -4.14 -5.66 11.80
CA TYR A 82 -3.91 -4.32 11.21
C TYR A 82 -5.06 -3.35 11.47
N VAL A 83 -6.22 -3.86 11.88
CA VAL A 83 -7.37 -3.08 12.33
C VAL A 83 -7.93 -3.72 13.60
N ARG A 84 -8.33 -2.91 14.58
CA ARG A 84 -9.02 -3.40 15.80
C ARG A 84 -10.21 -2.52 16.10
N GLU A 85 -11.26 -3.10 16.67
CA GLU A 85 -12.39 -2.29 17.14
C GLU A 85 -12.07 -1.72 18.52
N ILE A 86 -12.25 -0.40 18.67
CA ILE A 86 -12.04 0.32 19.93
C ILE A 86 -13.16 1.32 20.17
N THR A 87 -13.13 1.97 21.33
CA THR A 87 -13.96 3.12 21.65
C THR A 87 -13.06 4.32 21.90
N VAL A 88 -13.38 5.46 21.30
CA VAL A 88 -12.62 6.71 21.43
C VAL A 88 -13.55 7.86 21.85
N GLU A 89 -12.97 8.93 22.37
CA GLU A 89 -13.72 10.16 22.62
C GLU A 89 -14.11 10.81 21.28
N GLY A 90 -15.40 11.04 21.08
CA GLY A 90 -15.98 11.71 19.93
C GLY A 90 -15.88 13.23 20.04
N LEU A 91 -16.22 13.92 18.96
CA LEU A 91 -16.13 15.38 18.86
C LEU A 91 -16.98 16.14 19.89
N LYS A 92 -18.02 15.50 20.42
CA LYS A 92 -18.92 16.07 21.45
C LYS A 92 -18.60 15.58 22.87
N GLY A 93 -17.43 14.97 23.07
CA GLY A 93 -17.02 14.39 24.36
C GLY A 93 -17.68 13.03 24.69
N ASN A 94 -18.54 12.51 23.81
CA ASN A 94 -19.18 11.21 23.97
C ASN A 94 -18.27 10.08 23.45
N TYR A 95 -18.30 8.91 24.09
CA TYR A 95 -17.54 7.76 23.61
C TYR A 95 -18.22 7.10 22.40
N VAL A 96 -17.49 6.93 21.31
CA VAL A 96 -17.98 6.36 20.04
C VAL A 96 -17.12 5.20 19.57
N LYS A 97 -17.74 4.26 18.86
CA LYS A 97 -17.03 3.12 18.26
C LYS A 97 -16.14 3.60 17.12
N ALA A 98 -14.91 3.08 17.08
CA ALA A 98 -13.94 3.36 16.04
C ALA A 98 -13.16 2.09 15.64
N TYR A 99 -12.44 2.20 14.54
CA TYR A 99 -11.43 1.26 14.11
C TYR A 99 -10.05 1.85 14.41
N GLU A 100 -9.32 1.25 15.34
CA GLU A 100 -7.91 1.51 15.54
C GLU A 100 -7.11 0.98 14.35
N LEU A 101 -6.06 1.70 13.96
CA LEU A 101 -5.01 1.26 13.05
C LEU A 101 -3.74 1.06 13.90
N PRO A 102 -3.56 -0.13 14.53
CA PRO A 102 -2.49 -0.33 15.49
C PRO A 102 -1.14 -0.08 14.84
N PHE A 103 -0.30 0.64 15.56
CA PHE A 103 1.07 0.91 15.15
C PHE A 103 2.02 0.21 16.12
N ASN A 104 2.83 -0.70 15.58
CA ASN A 104 3.90 -1.32 16.33
C ASN A 104 5.23 -0.69 15.90
N VAL A 105 5.86 0.05 16.81
CA VAL A 105 7.16 0.72 16.60
C VAL A 105 8.27 -0.27 16.22
N ASP A 106 8.17 -1.52 16.67
CA ASP A 106 9.17 -2.56 16.42
C ASP A 106 8.94 -3.29 15.09
N SER A 107 7.78 -3.08 14.45
CA SER A 107 7.49 -3.65 13.14
C SER A 107 8.13 -2.80 12.04
N ILE A 108 8.53 -3.43 10.94
CA ILE A 108 9.13 -2.68 9.83
C ILE A 108 8.00 -1.96 9.10
N PHE A 109 8.03 -0.62 9.08
CA PHE A 109 7.08 0.21 8.35
C PHE A 109 7.79 1.22 7.46
N GLN A 110 7.04 1.80 6.53
CA GLN A 110 7.48 2.91 5.71
C GLN A 110 6.54 4.10 5.89
N ILE A 111 7.13 5.26 6.18
CA ILE A 111 6.40 6.52 6.26
C ILE A 111 6.24 7.11 4.85
N ILE A 112 5.02 7.51 4.52
CA ILE A 112 4.68 8.22 3.29
C ILE A 112 3.87 9.49 3.61
N PRO A 113 4.03 10.58 2.84
CA PRO A 113 3.15 11.75 2.95
C PRO A 113 1.70 11.39 2.63
N LEU A 114 0.75 12.01 3.33
CA LEU A 114 -0.68 11.81 3.09
C LEU A 114 -1.08 12.14 1.65
N GLU A 115 -0.55 13.21 1.08
CA GLU A 115 -0.85 13.62 -0.30
C GLU A 115 -0.45 12.54 -1.31
N THR A 116 0.76 11.97 -1.15
CA THR A 116 1.22 10.85 -1.97
C THR A 116 0.33 9.63 -1.81
N LEU A 117 -0.11 9.31 -0.58
CA LEU A 117 -1.04 8.20 -0.35
C LEU A 117 -2.39 8.43 -1.03
N LYS A 118 -2.99 9.61 -0.85
CA LYS A 118 -4.28 9.97 -1.48
C LYS A 118 -4.19 9.87 -2.99
N TYR A 119 -3.15 10.45 -3.57
CA TYR A 119 -2.95 10.37 -5.02
C TYR A 119 -2.77 8.92 -5.50
N LEU A 120 -2.02 8.09 -4.77
CA LEU A 120 -1.90 6.66 -5.11
C LEU A 120 -3.26 5.94 -5.01
N LEU A 121 -4.14 6.31 -4.08
CA LEU A 121 -5.49 5.75 -3.99
C LEU A 121 -6.37 6.19 -5.16
N ASP A 122 -6.27 7.44 -5.58
CA ASP A 122 -7.11 8.02 -6.64
C ASP A 122 -6.69 7.53 -8.03
N ALA A 123 -5.38 7.44 -8.26
CA ALA A 123 -4.81 7.18 -9.58
C ALA A 123 -4.55 5.71 -9.88
N SER A 124 -4.59 4.81 -8.89
CA SER A 124 -4.10 3.43 -9.06
C SER A 124 -5.13 2.33 -8.84
N ASN A 125 -4.84 1.18 -9.45
CA ASN A 125 -5.49 -0.09 -9.18
C ASN A 125 -4.72 -0.86 -8.08
N SER A 126 -5.35 -1.90 -7.52
CA SER A 126 -4.81 -2.71 -6.41
C SER A 126 -3.32 -3.03 -6.50
N ASN A 127 -2.66 -3.08 -5.34
CA ASN A 127 -1.29 -3.56 -5.14
C ASN A 127 -0.14 -2.59 -5.50
N VAL A 128 -0.44 -1.35 -5.90
CA VAL A 128 0.58 -0.33 -6.21
C VAL A 128 1.22 0.23 -4.94
N ILE A 129 0.43 0.43 -3.87
CA ILE A 129 0.93 1.00 -2.61
C ILE A 129 1.99 0.07 -2.03
N LYS A 130 1.75 -1.25 -2.00
CA LYS A 130 2.73 -2.26 -1.56
C LYS A 130 4.06 -2.20 -2.29
N ILE A 131 4.03 -2.12 -3.62
CA ILE A 131 5.26 -2.02 -4.42
C ILE A 131 6.00 -0.74 -4.06
N TYR A 132 5.29 0.39 -4.03
CA TYR A 132 5.89 1.69 -3.74
C TYR A 132 6.54 1.73 -2.35
N VAL A 133 5.83 1.32 -1.29
CA VAL A 133 6.38 1.35 0.08
C VAL A 133 7.54 0.37 0.26
N TYR A 134 7.49 -0.78 -0.43
CA TYR A 134 8.59 -1.74 -0.43
C TYR A 134 9.84 -1.15 -1.09
N LEU A 135 9.70 -0.58 -2.29
CA LEU A 135 10.83 0.02 -3.01
C LEU A 135 11.39 1.24 -2.25
N LEU A 136 10.53 2.07 -1.66
CA LEU A 136 10.95 3.20 -0.83
C LEU A 136 11.72 2.72 0.40
N ASN A 137 11.25 1.68 1.09
CA ASN A 137 11.98 1.09 2.20
C ASN A 137 13.36 0.59 1.76
N LYS A 138 13.45 -0.16 0.65
CA LYS A 138 14.73 -0.67 0.15
C LYS A 138 15.67 0.42 -0.33
N TYR A 139 15.16 1.46 -0.96
CA TYR A 139 15.96 2.61 -1.35
C TYR A 139 16.49 3.37 -0.14
N ASN A 140 15.69 3.55 0.93
CA ASN A 140 16.18 4.16 2.17
C ASN A 140 17.29 3.33 2.84
N CYS A 141 17.26 2.00 2.72
CA CYS A 141 18.28 1.12 3.30
C CYS A 141 19.55 0.99 2.46
N PHE A 142 19.42 0.95 1.12
CA PHE A 142 20.51 0.56 0.23
C PHE A 142 20.82 1.59 -0.87
N GLY A 143 20.02 2.64 -0.99
CA GLY A 143 20.13 3.64 -2.06
C GLY A 143 20.02 3.02 -3.45
N ASP A 144 20.86 3.53 -4.36
CA ASP A 144 20.98 3.06 -5.74
C ASP A 144 21.67 1.69 -5.87
N LYS A 145 22.13 1.09 -4.77
CA LYS A 145 22.68 -0.27 -4.75
C LYS A 145 21.59 -1.33 -4.70
N PHE A 146 20.33 -0.96 -4.45
CA PHE A 146 19.24 -1.92 -4.45
C PHE A 146 18.94 -2.40 -5.87
N GLU A 147 19.05 -3.71 -6.04
CA GLU A 147 18.75 -4.39 -7.28
C GLU A 147 17.59 -5.36 -7.10
N PHE A 148 16.74 -5.49 -8.10
CA PHE A 148 15.60 -6.40 -8.06
C PHE A 148 15.28 -6.99 -9.43
N THR A 149 14.59 -8.11 -9.40
CA THR A 149 13.95 -8.71 -10.57
C THR A 149 12.44 -8.65 -10.41
N ASN A 150 11.69 -8.82 -11.51
CA ASN A 150 10.23 -8.94 -11.42
C ASN A 150 9.82 -10.09 -10.49
N LYS A 151 10.52 -11.23 -10.57
CA LYS A 151 10.31 -12.39 -9.68
C LYS A 151 10.51 -12.03 -8.21
N HIS A 152 11.56 -11.26 -7.91
CA HIS A 152 11.84 -10.80 -6.55
C HIS A 152 10.70 -9.94 -6.01
N LEU A 153 10.24 -8.93 -6.77
CA LEU A 153 9.12 -8.09 -6.34
C LEU A 153 7.81 -8.85 -6.19
N LEU A 154 7.51 -9.78 -7.11
CA LEU A 154 6.30 -10.60 -7.00
C LEU A 154 6.30 -11.47 -5.74
N ASN A 155 7.46 -12.01 -5.39
CA ASN A 155 7.63 -12.77 -4.16
C ASN A 155 7.49 -11.87 -2.93
N LYS A 156 8.18 -10.72 -2.93
CA LYS A 156 8.28 -9.85 -1.75
C LYS A 156 7.09 -8.96 -1.51
N CYS A 157 6.33 -8.58 -2.54
CA CYS A 157 5.16 -7.70 -2.39
C CYS A 157 3.83 -8.46 -2.43
N PHE A 158 3.81 -9.70 -2.93
CA PHE A 158 2.57 -10.49 -3.11
C PHE A 158 2.66 -11.95 -2.63
N GLY A 159 3.81 -12.42 -2.16
CA GLY A 159 3.99 -13.80 -1.70
C GLY A 159 3.90 -14.85 -2.82
N VAL A 160 4.11 -14.47 -4.09
CA VAL A 160 4.03 -15.42 -5.22
C VAL A 160 5.32 -16.25 -5.29
N LYS A 161 5.19 -17.57 -5.23
CA LYS A 161 6.31 -18.53 -5.32
C LYS A 161 6.43 -19.07 -6.76
N SER A 162 7.52 -18.68 -7.44
CA SER A 162 8.14 -19.29 -8.63
C SER A 162 7.39 -19.39 -9.97
N ASN A 163 6.09 -19.68 -10.04
CA ASN A 163 5.39 -19.89 -11.33
C ASN A 163 4.45 -18.73 -11.65
N THR A 164 5.03 -17.59 -12.05
CA THR A 164 4.25 -16.43 -12.50
C THR A 164 3.96 -16.52 -13.98
N ASN A 165 2.68 -16.58 -14.34
CA ASN A 165 2.24 -16.49 -15.73
C ASN A 165 2.58 -15.11 -16.35
N SER A 166 2.50 -15.03 -17.68
CA SER A 166 2.76 -13.81 -18.45
C SER A 166 1.89 -12.63 -17.99
N LEU A 167 0.63 -12.89 -17.65
CA LEU A 167 -0.33 -11.90 -17.16
C LEU A 167 0.11 -11.24 -15.85
N THR A 168 0.62 -12.02 -14.89
CA THR A 168 1.07 -11.46 -13.61
C THR A 168 2.31 -10.58 -13.81
N ASN A 169 3.23 -10.98 -14.69
CA ASN A 169 4.38 -10.17 -15.05
C ASN A 169 3.98 -8.87 -15.77
N LYS A 170 3.04 -8.95 -16.72
CA LYS A 170 2.48 -7.77 -17.41
C LYS A 170 1.82 -6.82 -16.40
N SER A 171 1.05 -7.37 -15.48
CA SER A 171 0.39 -6.62 -14.42
C SER A 171 1.40 -5.92 -13.49
N LEU A 172 2.51 -6.57 -13.12
CA LEU A 172 3.60 -5.92 -12.39
C LEU A 172 4.25 -4.80 -13.22
N ALA A 173 4.57 -5.07 -14.49
CA ALA A 173 5.21 -4.10 -15.37
C ALA A 173 4.36 -2.83 -15.49
N ASN A 174 3.06 -2.97 -15.67
CA ASN A 174 2.13 -1.83 -15.71
C ASN A 174 2.13 -1.01 -14.41
N ARG A 175 2.22 -1.67 -13.24
CA ARG A 175 2.30 -0.98 -11.94
C ARG A 175 3.62 -0.22 -11.77
N LEU A 176 4.73 -0.81 -12.21
CA LEU A 176 6.03 -0.15 -12.17
C LEU A 176 6.09 1.03 -13.14
N ASP A 177 5.58 0.86 -14.36
CA ASP A 177 5.46 1.93 -15.36
C ASP A 177 4.58 3.07 -14.86
N PHE A 178 3.45 2.76 -14.22
CA PHE A 178 2.60 3.73 -13.56
C PHE A 178 3.37 4.55 -12.51
N LEU A 179 4.03 3.89 -11.55
CA LEU A 179 4.82 4.58 -10.52
C LEU A 179 5.96 5.42 -11.13
N LYS A 180 6.55 4.97 -12.24
CA LYS A 180 7.58 5.72 -12.96
C LYS A 180 7.02 6.96 -13.65
N LYS A 181 5.86 6.85 -14.30
CA LYS A 181 5.15 7.98 -14.92
C LYS A 181 4.71 9.03 -13.91
N LEU A 182 4.43 8.62 -12.67
CA LEU A 182 4.18 9.54 -11.56
C LEU A 182 5.44 10.22 -11.00
N GLY A 183 6.63 9.90 -11.53
CA GLY A 183 7.90 10.40 -10.99
C GLY A 183 8.20 9.90 -9.57
N LEU A 184 7.54 8.82 -9.12
CA LEU A 184 7.75 8.26 -7.79
C LEU A 184 8.95 7.30 -7.75
N ILE A 185 9.26 6.64 -8.87
CA ILE A 185 10.41 5.75 -8.97
C ILE A 185 11.09 5.90 -10.34
N ASP A 186 12.39 5.64 -10.41
CA ASP A 186 13.05 5.31 -11.68
C ASP A 186 14.10 4.21 -11.46
N TRP A 187 14.42 3.48 -12.52
CA TRP A 187 15.42 2.41 -12.51
C TRP A 187 16.14 2.34 -13.85
N CYS A 188 17.33 1.74 -13.85
CA CYS A 188 17.98 1.25 -15.05
C CYS A 188 17.81 -0.27 -15.18
N GLU A 189 17.79 -0.77 -16.41
CA GLU A 189 17.73 -2.20 -16.71
C GLU A 189 19.06 -2.67 -17.29
N TYR A 190 19.48 -3.87 -16.91
CA TYR A 190 20.69 -4.51 -17.41
C TYR A 190 20.59 -6.03 -17.22
N VAL A 191 21.50 -6.76 -17.86
CA VAL A 191 21.55 -8.22 -17.79
C VAL A 191 22.70 -8.64 -16.90
N LYS A 192 22.41 -9.45 -15.88
CA LYS A 192 23.44 -10.17 -15.11
C LYS A 192 23.55 -11.59 -15.62
N VAL A 193 24.76 -12.15 -15.61
CA VAL A 193 24.98 -13.57 -15.84
C VAL A 193 25.19 -14.23 -14.48
N TYR A 194 24.33 -15.20 -14.15
CA TYR A 194 24.42 -15.99 -12.91
C TYR A 194 24.32 -17.46 -13.26
N ASN A 195 25.33 -18.26 -12.91
CA ASN A 195 25.44 -19.68 -13.27
C ASN A 195 25.15 -19.94 -14.77
N GLY A 196 25.76 -19.14 -15.66
CA GLY A 196 25.59 -19.24 -17.11
C GLY A 196 24.24 -18.75 -17.66
N LYS A 197 23.30 -18.33 -16.80
CA LYS A 197 21.97 -17.84 -17.20
C LYS A 197 21.93 -16.31 -17.22
N LYS A 198 21.39 -15.74 -18.30
CA LYS A 198 21.11 -14.30 -18.43
C LYS A 198 19.85 -13.94 -17.63
N ILE A 199 19.98 -13.02 -16.68
CA ILE A 199 18.91 -12.55 -15.81
C ILE A 199 18.71 -11.05 -16.01
N LYS A 200 17.53 -10.66 -16.49
CA LYS A 200 17.11 -9.25 -16.56
C LYS A 200 16.95 -8.70 -15.15
N THR A 201 17.74 -7.69 -14.82
CA THR A 201 17.84 -7.08 -13.49
C THR A 201 17.56 -5.58 -13.60
N LYS A 202 16.93 -5.02 -12.57
CA LYS A 202 16.66 -3.60 -12.42
C LYS A 202 17.44 -3.06 -11.22
N ARG A 203 17.96 -1.85 -11.33
CA ARG A 203 18.58 -1.12 -10.21
C ARG A 203 17.87 0.21 -10.04
N LEU A 204 17.42 0.50 -8.82
CA LEU A 204 16.76 1.77 -8.51
C LEU A 204 17.73 2.93 -8.72
N LYS A 205 17.27 3.99 -9.38
CA LYS A 205 17.99 5.27 -9.42
C LYS A 205 17.50 6.18 -8.30
N PHE A 206 16.19 6.28 -8.14
CA PHE A 206 15.56 7.03 -7.07
C PHE A 206 14.19 6.45 -6.69
N VAL A 207 13.75 6.79 -5.48
CA VAL A 207 12.37 6.67 -5.02
C VAL A 207 11.97 7.95 -4.29
N ASN A 208 11.02 8.69 -4.85
CA ASN A 208 10.58 9.96 -4.30
C ASN A 208 9.45 9.75 -3.29
N LYS A 209 9.49 10.51 -2.19
CA LYS A 209 8.41 10.53 -1.19
C LYS A 209 7.23 11.38 -1.62
N TYR A 210 7.49 12.39 -2.44
CA TYR A 210 6.53 13.38 -2.92
C TYR A 210 6.35 13.22 -4.41
N ILE A 211 5.12 13.42 -4.87
CA ILE A 211 4.81 13.47 -6.30
C ILE A 211 5.38 14.77 -6.84
N SER A 212 6.14 14.68 -7.94
CA SER A 212 6.63 15.86 -8.64
C SER A 212 5.43 16.51 -9.32
N LYS A 213 5.12 17.75 -8.95
CA LYS A 213 4.09 18.57 -9.62
C LYS A 213 4.56 19.02 -10.99
#